data_AF-A0A2K9ZFF4-F1
#
_entry.id   AF-A0A2K9ZFF4-F1
#
_cell.length_a   1.000
_cell.length_b   1.000
_cell.length_c   1.000
_cell.angle_alpha   90.00
_cell.angle_beta   90.00
_cell.angle_gamma   90.00
#
_symmetry.space_group_name_H-M   'P 1'
#
loop_
_entity.id
_entity.type
_entity.pdbx_description
1 polymer ?
#
loop_
_entity_poly.entity_id
_entity_poly.type
_entity_poly.pdbx_seq_one_letter_code
_entity_poly.pdbx_strand_id
1 'polypeptide(L)'
;MLYLIPALFVIACAIFVGRSYAIKARLAQAMLDRAIARKLSTSPLNLEVMHLREQNAVMRNLLLDMVENETSVATDQTKSEQARALSARTKRRREIFGEAVFVLQQNERPQASNQNHKIAG
;
A
#
# COMPACT_ATOMS: atom_id res chain seq x y z
N MET A 1 -17.02 43.92 -45.71
CA MET A 1 -17.37 44.34 -44.34
C MET A 1 -18.59 43.63 -43.77
N LEU A 2 -19.61 43.24 -44.57
CA LEU A 2 -20.84 42.63 -44.07
C LEU A 2 -20.66 41.22 -43.43
N TYR A 3 -19.63 40.46 -43.85
CA TYR A 3 -19.36 39.10 -43.35
C TYR A 3 -18.42 39.03 -42.12
N LEU A 4 -17.79 40.14 -41.73
CA LEU A 4 -16.87 40.16 -40.58
C LEU A 4 -17.61 39.97 -39.25
N ILE A 5 -18.76 40.61 -39.11
CA ILE A 5 -19.60 40.55 -37.91
C ILE A 5 -20.14 39.13 -37.67
N PRO A 6 -20.78 38.44 -38.64
CA PRO A 6 -21.24 37.07 -38.43
C PRO A 6 -20.07 36.09 -38.23
N ALA A 7 -18.92 36.29 -38.91
CA ALA A 7 -17.75 35.44 -38.71
C ALA A 7 -17.21 35.54 -37.27
N LEU A 8 -17.08 36.76 -36.72
CA LEU A 8 -16.67 36.97 -35.33
C LEU A 8 -17.67 36.38 -34.33
N PHE A 9 -18.97 36.47 -34.63
CA PHE A 9 -20.02 35.87 -33.80
C PHE A 9 -19.91 34.34 -33.75
N VAL A 10 -19.73 33.68 -34.89
CA VAL A 10 -19.56 32.22 -34.96
C VAL A 10 -18.31 31.78 -34.19
N ILE A 11 -17.20 32.52 -34.33
CA ILE A 11 -15.96 32.25 -33.60
C ILE A 11 -16.17 32.39 -32.09
N ALA A 12 -16.83 33.47 -31.65
CA ALA A 12 -17.13 33.69 -30.23
C ALA A 12 -18.04 32.59 -29.65
N CYS A 13 -19.08 32.18 -30.39
CA CYS A 13 -19.95 31.08 -30.00
C CYS A 13 -19.18 29.76 -29.90
N ALA A 14 -18.34 29.43 -30.87
CA ALA A 14 -17.54 28.20 -30.85
C ALA A 14 -16.59 28.16 -29.64
N ILE A 15 -15.92 29.27 -29.33
CA ILE A 15 -15.04 29.38 -28.16
C ILE A 15 -15.86 29.21 -26.87
N PHE A 16 -16.98 29.91 -26.73
CA PHE A 16 -17.83 29.85 -25.54
C PHE A 16 -18.35 28.43 -25.28
N VAL A 17 -18.88 27.79 -26.33
CA VAL A 17 -19.37 26.41 -26.27
C VAL A 17 -18.24 25.46 -25.90
N GLY A 18 -17.09 25.53 -26.57
CA GLY A 18 -15.93 24.69 -26.27
C GLY A 18 -15.44 24.83 -24.82
N ARG A 19 -15.36 26.07 -24.30
CA ARG A 19 -14.99 26.29 -22.90
C ARG A 19 -16.03 25.76 -21.92
N SER A 20 -17.32 25.93 -22.23
CA SER A 20 -18.41 25.48 -21.36
C SER A 20 -18.42 23.95 -21.23
N TYR A 21 -18.21 23.22 -22.32
CA TYR A 21 -18.08 21.76 -22.30
C TYR A 21 -16.82 21.31 -21.57
N ALA A 22 -15.68 21.98 -21.76
CA ALA A 22 -14.45 21.65 -21.04
C ALA A 22 -14.61 21.84 -19.52
N ILE A 23 -15.27 22.91 -19.07
CA ILE A 23 -15.54 23.15 -17.64
C ILE A 23 -16.48 22.07 -17.08
N LYS A 24 -17.57 21.77 -17.79
CA LYS A 24 -18.52 20.73 -17.38
C LYS A 24 -17.88 19.34 -17.33
N ALA A 25 -17.04 19.00 -18.32
CA ALA A 25 -16.29 17.75 -18.34
C ALA A 25 -15.34 17.64 -17.14
N ARG A 26 -14.60 18.71 -16.83
CA ARG A 26 -13.73 18.76 -15.64
C ARG A 26 -14.52 18.61 -14.34
N LEU A 27 -15.71 19.21 -14.24
CA LEU A 27 -16.56 19.07 -13.06
C LEU A 27 -17.08 17.63 -12.91
N ALA A 28 -17.53 17.01 -14.01
CA ALA A 28 -17.98 15.63 -14.01
C ALA A 28 -16.85 14.68 -13.61
N GLN A 29 -15.64 14.88 -14.14
CA GLN A 29 -14.46 14.11 -13.79
C GLN A 29 -14.10 14.28 -12.30
N ALA A 30 -14.13 15.49 -11.78
CA ALA A 30 -13.89 15.74 -10.35
C ALA A 30 -14.96 15.11 -9.44
N MET A 31 -16.22 15.06 -9.87
CA MET A 31 -17.28 14.35 -9.13
C MET A 31 -17.06 12.84 -9.15
N LEU A 32 -16.63 12.29 -10.29
CA LEU A 32 -16.35 10.88 -10.47
C LEU A 32 -15.15 10.45 -9.61
N ASP A 33 -14.06 11.23 -9.62
CA ASP A 33 -12.89 11.00 -8.77
C ASP A 33 -13.25 11.03 -7.28
N ARG A 34 -14.09 11.98 -6.85
CA ARG A 34 -14.58 12.04 -5.47
C ARG A 34 -15.45 10.84 -5.10
N ALA A 35 -16.29 10.38 -6.02
CA ALA A 35 -17.12 9.19 -5.81
C ALA A 35 -16.27 7.93 -5.70
N ILE A 36 -15.28 7.75 -6.58
CA ILE A 36 -14.30 6.67 -6.51
C ILE A 36 -13.52 6.74 -5.19
N ALA A 37 -12.96 7.90 -4.85
CA ALA A 37 -12.20 8.08 -3.62
C ALA A 37 -13.03 7.74 -2.38
N ARG A 38 -14.29 8.18 -2.32
CA ARG A 38 -15.21 7.84 -1.24
C ARG A 38 -15.52 6.34 -1.21
N LYS A 39 -15.82 5.74 -2.36
CA LYS A 39 -16.10 4.29 -2.45
C LYS A 39 -14.88 3.47 -2.04
N LEU A 40 -13.68 3.85 -2.45
CA LEU A 40 -12.42 3.21 -2.08
C LEU A 40 -12.05 3.44 -0.62
N SER A 41 -12.31 4.63 -0.06
CA SER A 41 -12.05 4.91 1.36
C SER A 41 -13.00 4.14 2.27
N THR A 42 -14.24 3.91 1.83
CA THR A 42 -15.21 3.05 2.54
C THR A 42 -15.10 1.57 2.14
N SER A 43 -14.26 1.24 1.15
CA SER A 43 -14.16 -0.12 0.66
C SER A 43 -13.38 -0.97 1.66
N PRO A 44 -13.90 -2.15 2.05
CA PRO A 44 -13.16 -3.09 2.89
C PRO A 44 -11.82 -3.49 2.26
N LEU A 45 -11.69 -3.38 0.93
CA LEU A 45 -10.48 -3.68 0.19
C LEU A 45 -9.31 -2.74 0.55
N ASN A 46 -9.55 -1.47 0.85
CA ASN A 46 -8.46 -0.56 1.23
C ASN A 46 -7.94 -0.90 2.63
N LEU A 47 -8.83 -1.28 3.54
CA LEU A 47 -8.47 -1.75 4.88
C LEU A 47 -7.68 -3.07 4.81
N GLU A 48 -8.11 -4.00 3.95
CA GLU A 48 -7.39 -5.25 3.69
C GLU A 48 -6.01 -5.01 3.06
N VAL A 49 -5.91 -4.11 2.08
CA VAL A 49 -4.62 -3.73 1.48
C VAL A 49 -3.71 -3.06 2.50
N MET A 50 -4.23 -2.18 3.36
CA MET A 50 -3.42 -1.60 4.44
C MET A 50 -2.94 -2.67 5.42
N HIS A 51 -3.81 -3.61 5.80
CA HIS A 51 -3.46 -4.71 6.69
C HIS A 51 -2.38 -5.62 6.09
N LEU A 52 -2.51 -5.97 4.81
CA LEU A 52 -1.50 -6.76 4.08
C LEU A 52 -0.16 -6.03 3.98
N ARG A 53 -0.17 -4.71 3.79
CA ARG A 53 1.06 -3.90 3.76
C ARG A 53 1.74 -3.86 5.11
N GLU A 54 0.98 -3.76 6.19
CA GLU A 54 1.50 -3.81 7.56
C GLU A 54 2.12 -5.18 7.86
N GLN A 55 1.42 -6.27 7.56
CA GLN A 55 1.96 -7.63 7.70
C GLN A 55 3.25 -7.82 6.89
N ASN A 56 3.30 -7.31 5.66
CA ASN A 56 4.49 -7.37 4.82
C ASN A 56 5.67 -6.60 5.44
N ALA A 57 5.41 -5.41 6.01
CA ALA A 57 6.42 -4.63 6.70
C ALA A 57 6.96 -5.34 7.96
N VAL A 58 6.08 -5.96 8.76
CA VAL A 58 6.47 -6.73 9.94
C VAL A 58 7.34 -7.93 9.57
N MET A 59 6.91 -8.72 8.57
CA MET A 59 7.69 -9.86 8.09
C MET A 59 9.06 -9.43 7.55
N ARG A 60 9.12 -8.32 6.82
CA ARG A 60 10.39 -7.79 6.30
C ARG A 60 11.35 -7.43 7.43
N ASN A 61 10.86 -6.81 8.51
CA ASN A 61 11.70 -6.49 9.66
C ASN A 61 12.23 -7.76 10.34
N LEU A 62 11.37 -8.76 10.56
CA LEU A 62 11.80 -10.04 11.13
C LEU A 62 12.87 -10.73 10.28
N LEU A 63 12.72 -10.73 8.95
CA LEU A 63 13.73 -11.29 8.05
C LEU A 63 15.06 -10.52 8.13
N LEU A 64 15.00 -9.19 8.26
CA LEU A 64 16.19 -8.36 8.42
C LEU A 64 16.90 -8.69 9.74
N ASP A 65 16.16 -8.83 10.84
CA ASP A 65 16.69 -9.21 12.15
C ASP A 65 17.33 -10.59 12.12
N MET A 66 16.73 -11.56 11.39
CA MET A 66 17.32 -12.89 11.19
C MET A 66 18.66 -12.80 10.45
N VAL A 67 18.73 -12.03 9.37
CA VAL A 67 19.95 -11.85 8.57
C VAL A 67 21.04 -11.13 9.36
N GLU A 68 20.68 -10.08 10.11
CA GLU A 68 21.63 -9.32 10.94
C GLU A 68 22.24 -10.20 12.03
N ASN A 69 21.45 -11.11 12.61
CA ASN A 69 21.94 -12.10 13.58
C ASN A 69 22.79 -13.21 12.93
N GLU A 70 22.68 -13.42 11.61
CA GLU A 70 23.51 -14.39 10.89
C GLU A 70 24.87 -13.82 10.46
N THR A 71 24.95 -12.53 10.17
CA THR A 71 26.18 -11.85 9.72
C THR A 71 27.08 -11.34 10.84
N SER A 72 26.61 -11.30 12.09
CA SER A 72 27.33 -10.69 13.23
C SER A 72 28.47 -11.53 13.83
N VAL A 73 28.97 -12.57 13.15
CA VAL A 73 30.12 -13.36 13.64
C VAL A 73 31.42 -12.71 13.18
N ALA A 74 32.11 -12.05 14.11
CA ALA A 74 33.49 -11.62 13.92
C ALA A 74 34.41 -12.85 13.86
N THR A 75 35.17 -12.98 12.77
CA THR A 75 36.00 -14.14 12.43
C THR A 75 37.30 -14.24 13.23
N ASP A 76 37.62 -13.25 14.06
CA ASP A 76 38.96 -13.02 14.63
C ASP A 76 39.02 -13.10 16.18
N GLN A 77 38.19 -13.93 16.80
CA GLN A 77 38.09 -14.05 18.26
C GLN A 77 38.76 -15.31 18.83
N THR A 78 39.27 -15.20 20.06
CA THR A 78 39.88 -16.30 20.82
C THR A 78 38.86 -17.42 21.06
N LYS A 79 39.28 -18.69 21.15
CA LYS A 79 38.37 -19.85 21.31
C LYS A 79 37.32 -19.71 22.45
N SER A 80 37.67 -19.06 23.56
CA SER A 80 36.73 -18.83 24.67
C SER A 80 35.71 -17.72 24.38
N GLU A 81 36.13 -16.67 23.67
CA GLU A 81 35.29 -15.57 23.21
C GLU A 81 34.35 -16.04 22.10
N GLN A 82 34.85 -16.90 21.22
CA GLN A 82 34.09 -17.55 20.16
C GLN A 82 32.95 -18.43 20.73
N ALA A 83 33.21 -19.20 21.80
CA ALA A 83 32.18 -19.99 22.46
C ALA A 83 31.08 -19.12 23.11
N ARG A 84 31.48 -17.99 23.72
CA ARG A 84 30.54 -17.01 24.29
C ARG A 84 29.72 -16.33 23.19
N ALA A 85 30.36 -15.88 22.11
CA ALA A 85 29.72 -15.25 20.96
C ALA A 85 28.73 -16.21 20.26
N LEU A 86 29.10 -17.49 20.12
CA LEU A 86 28.21 -18.53 19.60
C LEU A 86 26.99 -18.73 20.51
N SER A 87 27.19 -18.84 21.82
CA SER A 87 26.07 -19.01 22.77
C SER A 87 25.10 -17.81 22.76
N ALA A 88 25.63 -16.58 22.65
CA ALA A 88 24.83 -15.36 22.54
C ALA A 88 24.04 -15.32 21.22
N ARG A 89 24.68 -15.70 20.11
CA ARG A 89 24.02 -15.81 18.80
C ARG A 89 22.91 -16.86 18.79
N THR A 90 23.14 -18.03 19.39
CA THR A 90 22.12 -19.09 19.48
C THR A 90 20.93 -18.64 20.33
N LYS A 91 21.17 -17.92 21.43
CA LYS A 91 20.11 -17.34 22.27
C LYS A 91 19.28 -16.33 21.48
N ARG A 92 19.93 -15.37 20.82
CA ARG A 92 19.27 -14.34 20.01
C ARG A 92 18.51 -14.92 18.81
N ARG A 93 19.09 -15.94 18.16
CA ARG A 93 18.40 -16.69 17.10
C ARG A 93 17.11 -17.30 17.61
N ARG A 94 17.11 -17.92 18.79
CA ARG A 94 15.92 -18.55 19.36
C ARG A 94 14.81 -17.53 19.66
N GLU A 95 15.18 -16.32 20.07
CA GLU A 95 14.26 -15.21 20.32
C GLU A 95 13.62 -14.71 19.02
N ILE A 96 14.41 -14.36 18.01
CA ILE A 96 13.93 -13.86 16.71
C ILE A 96 13.03 -14.91 16.00
N PHE A 97 13.44 -16.18 16.02
CA PHE A 97 12.61 -17.25 15.45
C PHE A 97 11.33 -17.50 16.26
N GLY A 98 11.35 -17.27 17.58
CA GLY A 98 10.16 -17.32 18.42
C GLY A 98 9.14 -16.24 18.04
N GLU A 99 9.61 -15.01 17.82
CA GLU A 99 8.77 -13.90 17.36
C GLU A 99 8.18 -14.15 15.97
N ALA A 100 9.00 -14.68 15.04
CA ALA A 100 8.53 -15.02 13.70
C ALA A 100 7.45 -16.12 13.70
N VAL A 101 7.62 -17.17 14.50
CA VAL A 101 6.62 -18.24 14.65
C VAL A 101 5.33 -17.67 15.25
N PHE A 102 5.42 -16.81 16.25
CA PHE A 102 4.26 -16.16 16.86
C PHE A 102 3.48 -15.31 15.84
N VAL A 103 4.18 -14.48 15.05
CA VAL A 103 3.57 -13.65 14.00
C VAL A 103 2.90 -14.50 12.91
N LEU A 104 3.55 -15.58 12.48
CA LEU A 104 2.98 -16.49 11.48
C LEU A 104 1.70 -17.18 11.99
N GLN A 105 1.70 -17.66 13.24
CA GLN A 105 0.50 -18.28 13.85
C GLN A 105 -0.65 -17.27 14.03
N GLN A 106 -0.34 -16.00 14.30
CA GLN A 106 -1.34 -14.95 14.38
C GLN A 106 -2.00 -14.68 13.01
N ASN A 107 -1.24 -14.79 11.92
CA ASN A 107 -1.74 -14.61 10.55
C ASN A 107 -2.47 -15.86 10.00
N GLU A 108 -2.16 -17.07 10.49
CA GLU A 108 -2.85 -18.31 10.10
C GLU A 108 -4.23 -18.48 10.74
N ARG A 109 -4.55 -17.74 11.82
CA ARG A 109 -5.93 -17.69 12.33
C ARG A 109 -6.80 -17.01 11.27
N PRO A 110 -7.70 -17.74 10.60
CA PRO A 110 -8.56 -17.12 9.61
C PRO A 110 -9.46 -16.14 10.35
N GLN A 111 -9.41 -14.87 9.97
CA GLN A 111 -10.53 -13.96 10.20
C GLN A 111 -11.73 -14.55 9.43
N ALA A 112 -12.48 -15.42 10.09
CA ALA A 112 -13.75 -15.93 9.65
C ALA A 112 -14.79 -14.79 9.66
N SER A 113 -14.66 -13.84 8.74
CA SER A 113 -15.66 -12.80 8.50
C SER A 113 -15.33 -12.07 7.20
N ASN A 114 -15.78 -12.62 6.08
CA ASN A 114 -16.51 -11.89 5.02
C ASN A 114 -16.69 -12.79 3.78
N GLN A 115 -17.37 -13.92 3.98
CA GLN A 115 -18.12 -14.51 2.90
C GLN A 115 -19.35 -13.62 2.64
N ASN A 116 -19.66 -13.38 1.37
CA ASN A 116 -20.84 -12.69 0.82
C ASN A 116 -20.74 -11.18 0.62
N HIS A 117 -20.06 -10.76 -0.45
CA HIS A 117 -20.53 -9.62 -1.25
C HIS A 117 -20.93 -10.14 -2.63
N LYS A 118 -22.15 -10.70 -2.69
CA LYS A 118 -22.84 -10.99 -3.95
C LYS A 118 -23.16 -9.64 -4.59
N ILE A 119 -22.45 -9.30 -5.66
CA ILE A 119 -22.75 -8.14 -6.49
C ILE A 119 -24.09 -8.45 -7.18
N ALA A 120 -25.17 -7.81 -6.74
CA ALA A 120 -26.40 -7.77 -7.50
C ALA A 120 -26.19 -6.79 -8.67
N GLY A 121 -26.44 -7.26 -9.89
CA GLY A 121 -26.41 -6.48 -11.12
C GLY A 121 -27.55 -5.48 -11.20
#